data_AF-X1HP17-F1
#
_entry.id   AF-X1HP17-F1
#
_cell.length_a   1.000
_cell.length_b   1.000
_cell.length_c   1.000
_cell.angle_alpha   90.00
_cell.angle_beta   90.00
_cell.angle_gamma   90.00
#
_symmetry.space_group_name_H-M   'P 1'
#
loop_
_entity.id
_entity.type
_entity.pdbx_description
1 polymer ?
#
loop_
_entity_poly.entity_id
_entity_poly.type
_entity_poly.pdbx_seq_one_letter_code
_entity_poly.pdbx_strand_id
1 'polypeptide(L)'
;DRNLRAHNLVLRYAADERHKTAFSRYIPYIIMMNTKAKASISLEKKDYEKALKQTKLGMERIDDFFQSLDQSELSKESEEIESLRELAGEIRKKKPLTHLEELNIELEEAVRRENFEEAARLRDEIKELQGKI
;
A
#
# COMPACT_ATOMS: atom_id res chain seq x y z
N ASP A 1 -7.20 15.48 3.58
CA ASP A 1 -7.96 16.29 2.60
C ASP A 1 -7.28 17.58 2.10
N ARG A 2 -6.17 17.47 1.37
CA ARG A 2 -5.63 18.60 0.56
C ARG A 2 -5.23 18.23 -0.88
N ASN A 3 -5.10 16.93 -1.21
CA ASN A 3 -4.71 16.50 -2.56
C ASN A 3 -5.87 16.45 -3.56
N LEU A 4 -7.11 16.16 -3.12
CA LEU A 4 -8.29 16.06 -4.01
C LEU A 4 -8.65 17.39 -4.72
N ARG A 5 -8.24 18.54 -4.17
CA ARG A 5 -8.50 19.85 -4.78
C ARG A 5 -7.52 20.21 -5.90
N ALA A 6 -6.28 19.71 -5.86
CA ALA A 6 -5.29 19.99 -6.89
C ALA A 6 -5.59 19.22 -8.20
N HIS A 7 -6.08 17.97 -8.10
CA HIS A 7 -6.42 17.15 -9.27
C HIS A 7 -7.64 17.70 -10.04
N ASN A 8 -8.62 18.27 -9.34
CA ASN A 8 -9.76 18.95 -9.96
C ASN A 8 -9.41 20.27 -10.69
N LEU A 9 -8.20 20.81 -10.50
CA LEU A 9 -7.74 22.01 -11.22
C LEU A 9 -7.16 21.63 -12.59
N VAL A 10 -6.44 20.52 -12.65
CA VAL A 10 -5.83 20.00 -13.89
C VAL A 10 -6.90 19.51 -14.86
N LEU A 11 -7.93 18.82 -14.36
CA LEU A 11 -9.09 18.40 -15.17
C LEU A 11 -9.92 19.59 -15.69
N ARG A 12 -9.97 20.72 -14.97
CA ARG A 12 -10.69 21.93 -15.39
C ARG A 12 -9.95 22.78 -16.43
N TYR A 13 -8.64 22.60 -16.61
CA TYR A 13 -7.84 23.39 -17.56
C TYR A 13 -7.55 22.67 -18.89
N ALA A 14 -7.92 21.39 -19.03
CA ALA A 14 -7.74 20.61 -20.26
C ALA A 14 -8.91 20.85 -21.25
N ALA A 15 -9.07 22.10 -21.70
CA ALA A 15 -10.05 22.49 -22.72
C ALA A 15 -9.53 22.31 -24.17
N ASP A 16 -8.54 21.46 -24.41
CA ASP A 16 -7.98 21.23 -25.75
C ASP A 16 -7.69 19.73 -25.95
N GLU A 17 -8.35 19.14 -26.95
CA GLU A 17 -8.30 17.72 -27.33
C GLU A 17 -6.88 17.17 -27.49
N ARG A 18 -5.91 18.02 -27.87
CA ARG A 18 -4.49 17.64 -28.02
C ARG A 18 -3.78 17.36 -26.69
N HIS A 19 -4.30 17.88 -25.58
CA HIS A 19 -3.73 17.66 -24.26
C HIS A 19 -4.22 16.35 -23.62
N LYS A 20 -5.40 15.85 -24.01
CA LYS A 20 -5.99 14.63 -23.43
C LYS A 20 -5.08 13.40 -23.55
N THR A 21 -4.46 13.20 -24.71
CA THR A 21 -3.58 12.04 -24.97
C THR A 21 -2.30 12.08 -24.15
N ALA A 22 -1.69 13.26 -23.97
CA ALA A 22 -0.52 13.42 -23.11
C ALA A 22 -0.90 13.23 -21.63
N PHE A 23 -1.99 13.85 -21.17
CA PHE A 23 -2.49 13.72 -19.79
C PHE A 23 -2.79 12.28 -19.40
N SER A 24 -3.34 11.48 -20.32
CA SER A 24 -3.68 10.08 -20.07
C SER A 24 -2.49 9.21 -19.67
N ARG A 25 -1.28 9.52 -20.18
CA ARG A 25 -0.06 8.76 -19.85
C ARG A 25 0.74 9.39 -18.71
N TYR A 26 0.83 10.72 -18.63
CA TYR A 26 1.67 11.37 -17.61
C TYR A 26 1.06 11.39 -16.22
N ILE A 27 -0.27 11.44 -16.07
CA ILE A 27 -0.90 11.56 -14.75
C ILE A 27 -0.71 10.31 -13.89
N PRO A 28 -0.97 9.08 -14.38
CA PRO A 28 -0.67 7.85 -13.61
C PRO A 28 0.80 7.80 -13.17
N TYR A 29 1.72 8.12 -14.08
CA TYR A 29 3.15 8.17 -13.80
C TYR A 29 3.51 9.18 -12.69
N ILE A 30 2.97 10.39 -12.73
CA ILE A 30 3.19 11.42 -11.71
C ILE A 30 2.65 10.97 -10.35
N ILE A 31 1.46 10.35 -10.32
CA ILE A 31 0.86 9.82 -9.09
C ILE A 31 1.75 8.72 -8.51
N MET A 32 2.22 7.79 -9.34
CA MET A 32 3.16 6.74 -8.93
C MET A 32 4.43 7.33 -8.35
N MET A 33 5.12 8.22 -9.07
CA MET A 33 6.39 8.80 -8.60
C MET A 33 6.22 9.56 -7.28
N ASN A 34 5.15 10.34 -7.15
CA ASN A 34 4.83 11.03 -5.90
C ASN A 34 4.57 10.05 -4.74
N THR A 35 3.90 8.93 -5.03
CA THR A 35 3.62 7.88 -4.06
C THR A 35 4.90 7.19 -3.61
N LYS A 36 5.79 6.82 -4.54
CA LYS A 36 7.10 6.24 -4.22
C LYS A 36 7.92 7.15 -3.33
N ALA A 37 8.00 8.45 -3.64
CA ALA A 37 8.71 9.42 -2.81
C ALA A 37 8.16 9.50 -1.37
N LYS A 38 6.82 9.53 -1.21
CA LYS A 38 6.18 9.54 0.12
C LYS A 38 6.40 8.24 0.90
N ALA A 39 6.37 7.10 0.20
CA ALA A 39 6.68 5.81 0.79
C ALA A 39 8.15 5.78 1.26
N SER A 40 9.10 6.22 0.45
CA SER A 40 10.53 6.31 0.82
C SER A 40 10.75 7.15 2.08
N ILE A 41 10.15 8.34 2.17
CA ILE A 41 10.25 9.19 3.37
C ILE A 41 9.68 8.49 4.61
N SER A 42 8.64 7.66 4.46
CA SER A 42 8.05 6.90 5.56
C SER A 42 8.95 5.72 5.96
N LEU A 43 9.57 5.06 4.98
CA LEU A 43 10.53 3.97 5.21
C LEU A 43 11.81 4.43 5.89
N GLU A 44 12.33 5.62 5.56
CA GLU A 44 13.45 6.24 6.28
C GLU A 44 13.15 6.40 7.78
N LYS A 45 11.88 6.62 8.11
CA LYS A 45 11.38 6.73 9.50
C LYS A 45 10.97 5.37 10.09
N LYS A 46 11.20 4.26 9.39
CA LYS A 46 10.74 2.91 9.74
C LYS A 46 9.22 2.81 9.96
N ASP A 47 8.45 3.73 9.37
CA ASP A 47 6.99 3.75 9.43
C ASP A 47 6.42 2.96 8.25
N TYR A 48 6.56 1.64 8.34
CA TYR A 48 6.16 0.69 7.28
C TYR A 48 4.65 0.71 7.02
N GLU A 49 3.84 0.84 8.07
CA GLU A 49 2.37 0.94 7.96
C GLU A 49 1.95 2.17 7.17
N LYS A 50 2.54 3.32 7.47
CA LYS A 50 2.28 4.53 6.70
C LYS A 50 2.77 4.40 5.28
N ALA A 51 3.93 3.80 5.04
CA ALA A 51 4.43 3.55 3.69
C ALA A 51 3.45 2.70 2.88
N LEU A 52 2.95 1.59 3.44
CA LEU A 52 1.94 0.73 2.81
C LEU A 52 0.63 1.49 2.55
N LYS A 53 0.16 2.28 3.51
CA LYS A 53 -1.04 3.11 3.35
C LYS A 53 -0.88 4.13 2.23
N GLN A 54 0.28 4.80 2.13
CA GLN A 54 0.54 5.74 1.03
C GLN A 54 0.55 5.02 -0.32
N THR A 55 1.19 3.85 -0.41
CA THR A 55 1.22 3.04 -1.63
C THR A 55 -0.18 2.62 -2.07
N LYS A 56 -1.02 2.17 -1.14
CA LYS A 56 -2.43 1.84 -1.40
C LYS A 56 -3.23 3.06 -1.91
N LEU A 57 -3.11 4.20 -1.23
CA LEU A 57 -3.77 5.44 -1.66
C LEU A 57 -3.27 5.94 -3.02
N GLY A 58 -2.02 5.62 -3.41
CA GLY A 58 -1.48 5.92 -4.73
C GLY A 58 -2.16 5.09 -5.81
N MET A 59 -2.31 3.78 -5.59
CA MET A 59 -3.02 2.88 -6.50
C MET A 59 -4.49 3.29 -6.67
N GLU A 60 -5.19 3.58 -5.56
CA GLU A 60 -6.59 4.06 -5.61
C GLU A 60 -6.73 5.34 -6.44
N ARG A 61 -5.79 6.29 -6.32
CA ARG A 61 -5.83 7.51 -7.14
C ARG A 61 -5.61 7.27 -8.63
N ILE A 62 -4.79 6.28 -8.98
CA ILE A 62 -4.58 5.91 -10.38
C ILE A 62 -5.85 5.24 -10.92
N ASP A 63 -6.47 4.37 -10.11
CA ASP A 63 -7.74 3.73 -10.46
C ASP A 63 -8.86 4.76 -10.64
N ASP A 64 -9.04 5.68 -9.69
CA ASP A 64 -9.99 6.80 -9.77
C ASP A 64 -9.75 7.66 -11.03
N PHE A 65 -8.50 7.87 -11.43
CA PHE A 65 -8.16 8.61 -12.63
C PHE A 65 -8.66 7.90 -13.89
N PHE A 66 -8.40 6.60 -14.03
CA PHE A 66 -8.88 5.82 -15.17
C PHE A 66 -10.41 5.68 -15.17
N GLN A 67 -11.04 5.52 -14.01
CA GLN A 67 -12.49 5.54 -13.87
C GLN A 67 -13.09 6.87 -14.33
N SER A 68 -12.46 8.00 -13.99
CA SER A 68 -12.92 9.33 -14.42
C SER A 68 -12.87 9.57 -15.93
N LEU A 69 -12.14 8.72 -16.67
CA LEU A 69 -12.03 8.73 -18.12
C LEU A 69 -12.88 7.64 -18.79
N ASP A 70 -13.73 6.93 -18.04
CA ASP A 70 -14.48 5.74 -18.49
C ASP A 70 -13.55 4.63 -19.06
N GLN A 71 -12.30 4.58 -18.59
CA GLN A 71 -11.23 3.68 -19.06
C GLN A 71 -10.78 2.70 -17.97
N SER A 72 -11.71 2.16 -17.18
CA SER A 72 -11.41 1.26 -16.06
C SER A 72 -10.59 0.02 -16.45
N GLU A 73 -10.72 -0.46 -17.69
CA GLU A 73 -9.93 -1.61 -18.16
C GLU A 73 -8.43 -1.27 -18.26
N LEU A 74 -8.07 -0.02 -18.59
CA LEU A 74 -6.66 0.41 -18.62
C LEU A 74 -6.04 0.46 -17.22
N SER A 75 -6.84 0.62 -16.17
CA SER A 75 -6.37 0.53 -14.78
C SER A 75 -5.82 -0.85 -14.46
N LYS A 76 -6.46 -1.91 -14.95
CA LYS A 76 -6.03 -3.31 -14.72
C LYS A 76 -4.69 -3.62 -15.39
N GLU A 77 -4.37 -2.93 -16.48
CA GLU A 77 -3.15 -3.09 -17.26
C GLU A 77 -2.10 -2.00 -16.94
N SER A 78 -2.35 -1.13 -15.97
CA SER A 78 -1.44 -0.02 -15.63
C SER A 78 -0.14 -0.52 -15.03
N GLU A 79 0.96 -0.27 -15.75
CA GLU A 79 2.33 -0.50 -15.28
C GLU A 79 2.62 0.25 -13.97
N GLU A 80 1.99 1.41 -13.78
CA GLU A 80 2.13 2.20 -12.56
C GLU A 80 1.49 1.55 -11.34
N ILE A 81 0.30 0.95 -11.50
CA ILE A 81 -0.35 0.18 -10.43
C ILE A 81 0.48 -1.05 -10.10
N GLU A 82 0.99 -1.76 -11.10
CA GLU A 82 1.82 -2.93 -10.86
C GLU A 82 3.13 -2.55 -10.15
N SER A 83 3.77 -1.46 -10.56
CA SER A 83 4.97 -0.98 -9.88
C SER A 83 4.73 -0.54 -8.42
N LEU A 84 3.54 -0.01 -8.10
CA LEU A 84 3.15 0.26 -6.71
C LEU A 84 2.83 -1.03 -5.94
N ARG A 85 2.27 -2.06 -6.59
CA ARG A 85 2.04 -3.37 -6.00
C ARG A 85 3.36 -4.06 -5.63
N GLU A 86 4.35 -4.04 -6.52
CA GLU A 86 5.70 -4.52 -6.27
C GLU A 86 6.32 -3.81 -5.06
N LEU A 87 6.28 -2.46 -5.03
CA LEU A 87 6.76 -1.69 -3.90
C LEU A 87 6.07 -2.08 -2.59
N ALA A 88 4.75 -2.27 -2.59
CA ALA A 88 4.03 -2.74 -1.40
C ALA A 88 4.52 -4.12 -0.94
N GLY A 89 4.80 -5.02 -1.89
CA GLY A 89 5.41 -6.33 -1.60
C GLY A 89 6.79 -6.21 -0.95
N GLU A 90 7.66 -5.35 -1.48
CA GLU A 90 8.98 -5.09 -0.89
C GLU A 90 8.90 -4.49 0.51
N ILE A 91 7.97 -3.56 0.73
CA ILE A 91 7.75 -2.95 2.05
C ILE A 91 7.30 -4.01 3.05
N ARG A 92 6.38 -4.91 2.67
CA ARG A 92 5.95 -6.02 3.54
C ARG A 92 7.09 -6.94 3.90
N LYS A 93 7.98 -7.27 2.94
CA LYS A 93 9.18 -8.09 3.20
C LYS A 93 10.18 -7.41 4.14
N LYS A 94 10.26 -6.07 4.11
CA LYS A 94 11.16 -5.29 4.97
C LYS A 94 10.55 -4.94 6.33
N LYS A 95 9.23 -5.02 6.49
CA LYS A 95 8.55 -4.73 7.75
C LYS A 95 8.97 -5.79 8.78
N PRO A 96 9.59 -5.41 9.90
CA PRO A 96 9.84 -6.35 10.99
C PRO A 96 8.50 -6.90 11.48
N LEU A 97 8.47 -8.19 11.78
CA LEU A 97 7.29 -8.84 12.35
C LEU A 97 6.90 -8.07 13.61
N THR A 98 5.61 -7.82 13.77
CA THR A 98 5.10 -7.35 15.06
C THR A 98 5.31 -8.45 16.10
N HIS A 99 5.46 -8.08 17.37
CA HIS A 99 5.60 -9.06 18.45
C HIS A 99 4.48 -10.13 18.44
N LEU A 100 3.26 -9.73 18.05
CA LEU A 100 2.15 -10.67 17.85
C LEU A 100 2.37 -11.62 16.67
N GLU A 101 2.89 -11.13 15.53
CA GLU A 101 3.23 -11.98 14.38
C GLU A 101 4.40 -12.92 14.71
N GLU A 102 5.38 -12.49 15.49
CA GLU A 102 6.47 -13.34 16.01
C GLU A 102 5.93 -14.47 16.88
N LEU A 103 5.11 -14.15 17.89
CA LEU A 103 4.50 -15.16 18.76
C LEU A 103 3.61 -16.15 18.00
N ASN A 104 2.91 -15.72 16.94
CA ASN A 104 2.13 -16.63 16.09
C ASN A 104 3.03 -17.60 15.30
N ILE A 105 4.17 -17.14 14.79
CA ILE A 105 5.13 -18.01 14.10
C ILE A 105 5.75 -19.01 15.08
N GLU A 106 6.13 -18.56 16.28
CA GLU A 106 6.64 -19.43 17.34
C GLU A 106 5.59 -20.46 17.76
N LEU A 107 4.32 -20.06 17.86
CA LEU A 107 3.21 -20.95 18.18
C LEU A 107 3.08 -22.05 17.12
N GLU A 108 3.09 -21.69 15.83
CA GLU A 108 3.06 -22.67 14.76
C GLU A 108 4.25 -23.64 14.80
N GLU A 109 5.45 -23.14 15.11
CA GLU A 109 6.63 -23.99 15.28
C GLU A 109 6.51 -24.95 16.47
N ALA A 110 6.02 -24.46 17.61
CA ALA A 110 5.79 -25.27 18.81
C ALA A 110 4.78 -26.39 18.52
N VAL A 111 3.69 -26.07 17.82
CA VAL A 111 2.69 -27.06 17.37
C VAL A 111 3.31 -28.07 16.39
N ARG A 112 4.09 -27.62 15.40
CA ARG A 112 4.78 -28.52 14.45
C ARG A 112 5.77 -29.46 15.14
N ARG A 113 6.40 -29.01 16.23
CA ARG A 113 7.33 -29.81 17.03
C ARG A 113 6.65 -30.62 18.14
N GLU A 114 5.32 -30.62 18.19
CA GLU A 114 4.51 -31.27 19.24
C GLU A 114 4.86 -30.80 20.66
N ASN A 115 5.44 -29.60 20.79
CA ASN A 115 5.71 -28.98 22.08
C ASN A 115 4.45 -28.26 22.56
N PHE A 116 3.48 -29.04 23.04
CA PHE A 116 2.17 -28.54 23.44
C PHE A 116 2.21 -27.62 24.66
N GLU A 117 3.21 -27.77 25.54
CA GLU A 117 3.42 -26.88 26.69
C GLU A 117 3.84 -25.48 26.24
N GLU A 118 4.78 -25.39 25.31
CA GLU A 118 5.18 -24.12 24.72
C GLU A 118 4.05 -23.50 23.89
N ALA A 119 3.34 -24.31 23.11
CA ALA A 119 2.19 -23.84 22.34
C ALA A 119 1.06 -23.30 23.24
N ALA A 120 0.85 -23.87 24.43
CA ALA A 120 -0.12 -23.36 25.39
C ALA A 120 0.30 -21.99 25.93
N ARG A 121 1.56 -21.83 26.35
CA ARG A 121 2.10 -20.53 26.82
C ARG A 121 2.00 -19.44 25.76
N LEU A 122 2.41 -19.74 24.54
CA LEU A 122 2.37 -18.78 23.42
C LEU A 122 0.93 -18.36 23.09
N ARG A 123 -0.05 -19.29 23.18
CA ARG A 123 -1.48 -18.95 23.02
C ARG A 123 -1.98 -18.00 24.10
N ASP A 124 -1.58 -18.22 25.35
CA ASP A 124 -1.98 -17.36 26.46
C ASP A 124 -1.36 -15.97 26.31
N GLU A 125 -0.08 -15.88 25.93
CA GLU A 125 0.61 -14.61 25.67
C GLU A 125 0.00 -13.82 24.51
N ILE A 126 -0.33 -14.49 23.39
CA ILE A 126 -1.06 -13.88 22.27
C ILE A 126 -2.42 -13.34 22.74
N LYS A 127 -3.14 -14.11 23.56
CA LYS A 127 -4.46 -13.73 24.06
C LYS A 127 -4.38 -12.52 25.01
N GLU A 128 -3.37 -12.45 25.86
CA GLU A 128 -3.12 -11.28 26.71
C GLU A 128 -2.77 -10.03 25.91
N LEU A 129 -1.94 -10.17 24.87
CA LEU A 129 -1.58 -9.08 23.95
C LEU A 129 -2.79 -8.57 23.18
N GLN A 130 -3.65 -9.46 22.69
CA GLN A 130 -4.88 -9.09 21.97
C GLN A 130 -5.96 -8.49 22.89
N GLY A 131 -6.00 -8.88 24.17
CA GLY A 131 -6.96 -8.35 25.14
C GLY A 131 -6.60 -6.96 25.71
N LYS A 132 -5.38 -6.46 25.46
CA LYS A 132 -4.90 -5.14 25.91
C LYS A 132 -5.04 -4.03 24.87
N ILE A 133 -5.50 -4.34 23.66
CA ILE A 133 -5.73 -3.40 22.54
C ILE A 133 -7.21 -3.03 22.49
#